data_AF-A0A7V6MWC8-F1
#
_entry.id   AF-A0A7V6MWC8-F1
#
_cell.length_a   1.000
_cell.length_b   1.000
_cell.length_c   1.000
_cell.angle_alpha   90.00
_cell.angle_beta   90.00
_cell.angle_gamma   90.00
#
_symmetry.space_group_name_H-M   'P 1'
#
loop_
_entity.id
_entity.type
_entity.pdbx_description
1 polymer ?
#
loop_
_entity_poly.entity_id
_entity_poly.type
_entity_poly.pdbx_seq_one_letter_code
_entity_poly.pdbx_strand_id
1 'polypeptide(L)'
;MNYKLVKYSTWTWALFATIVTLGILFRWPVGILKEIFRKHNYLYSGFISGIIGTMAAFAFNDSGVVAAAMFMIPVTIPLIMMCIDEEYKHVH
;
A
#
# COMPACT_ATOMS: atom_id res chain seq x y z
N MET A 1 8.23 3.32 -19.69
CA MET A 1 6.81 3.19 -19.33
C MET A 1 5.92 3.13 -20.57
N ASN A 2 5.10 2.07 -20.68
CA ASN A 2 4.15 1.86 -21.77
C ASN A 2 2.81 2.54 -21.44
N TYR A 3 2.58 3.70 -22.03
CA TYR A 3 1.38 4.52 -21.78
C TYR A 3 0.05 3.85 -22.15
N LYS A 4 0.05 2.84 -23.04
CA LYS A 4 -1.17 2.08 -23.34
C LYS A 4 -1.63 1.27 -22.13
N LEU A 5 -0.69 0.71 -21.35
CA LEU A 5 -1.00 -0.03 -20.13
C LEU A 5 -1.50 0.89 -19.02
N VAL A 6 -0.95 2.11 -18.92
CA VAL A 6 -1.40 3.11 -17.94
C VAL A 6 -2.86 3.51 -18.20
N LYS A 7 -3.26 3.65 -19.46
CA LYS A 7 -4.59 4.16 -19.82
C LYS A 7 -5.69 3.10 -19.86
N TYR A 8 -5.35 1.83 -20.11
CA TYR A 8 -6.36 0.78 -20.40
C TYR A 8 -6.23 -0.50 -19.57
N SER A 9 -5.23 -0.65 -18.69
CA SER A 9 -5.10 -1.90 -17.92
C SER A 9 -5.92 -1.89 -16.63
N THR A 10 -6.45 -3.06 -16.27
CA THR A 10 -7.06 -3.33 -14.95
C THR A 10 -6.12 -3.00 -13.80
N TRP A 11 -4.80 -3.02 -14.03
CA TRP A 11 -3.79 -2.70 -13.04
C TRP A 11 -3.75 -1.22 -12.64
N THR A 12 -4.18 -0.31 -13.51
CA THR A 12 -4.33 1.11 -13.14
C THR A 12 -5.36 1.26 -12.04
N TRP A 13 -6.48 0.53 -12.14
CA TRP A 13 -7.51 0.50 -11.10
C TRP A 13 -7.01 -0.19 -9.83
N ALA A 14 -6.22 -1.25 -9.93
CA ALA A 14 -5.63 -1.91 -8.76
C ALA A 14 -4.65 -0.97 -8.01
N LEU A 15 -3.77 -0.27 -8.73
CA LEU A 15 -2.86 0.72 -8.15
C LEU A 15 -3.65 1.88 -7.51
N PHE A 16 -4.65 2.38 -8.22
CA PHE A 16 -5.51 3.45 -7.71
C PHE A 16 -6.25 3.04 -6.44
N ALA A 17 -6.89 1.86 -6.42
CA ALA A 17 -7.53 1.31 -5.23
C ALA A 17 -6.55 1.21 -4.06
N THR A 18 -5.33 0.74 -4.33
CA THR A 18 -4.28 0.62 -3.30
C THR A 18 -3.90 1.99 -2.72
N ILE A 19 -3.71 3.00 -3.56
CA ILE A 19 -3.42 4.39 -3.13
C ILE A 19 -4.57 4.95 -2.30
N VAL A 20 -5.82 4.79 -2.77
CA VAL A 20 -7.01 5.26 -2.07
C VAL A 20 -7.14 4.59 -0.70
N THR A 21 -6.98 3.27 -0.63
CA THR A 21 -7.06 2.52 0.63
C THR A 21 -5.97 2.96 1.62
N LEU A 22 -4.74 3.15 1.16
CA LEU A 22 -3.68 3.70 2.01
C LEU A 22 -3.99 5.12 2.48
N GLY A 23 -4.54 5.96 1.59
CA GLY A 23 -5.00 7.31 1.95
C GLY A 23 -6.08 7.30 3.03
N ILE A 24 -7.01 6.34 2.96
CA ILE A 24 -8.04 6.12 3.98
C ILE A 24 -7.40 5.67 5.29
N LEU A 25 -6.50 4.67 5.28
CA LEU A 25 -5.80 4.18 6.48
C LEU A 25 -5.03 5.31 7.20
N PHE A 26 -4.44 6.24 6.44
CA PHE A 26 -3.77 7.42 6.99
C PHE A 26 -4.72 8.49 7.56
N ARG A 27 -6.03 8.40 7.30
CA ARG A 27 -7.05 9.26 7.92
C ARG A 27 -7.79 8.54 9.05
N TRP A 28 -8.00 7.24 8.94
CA TRP A 28 -8.76 6.41 9.87
C TRP A 28 -8.31 4.96 9.71
N PRO A 29 -7.79 4.25 10.73
CA PRO A 29 -7.56 4.60 12.13
C PRO A 29 -6.09 5.00 12.42
N VAL A 30 -5.76 6.29 12.32
CA VAL A 30 -4.35 6.78 12.42
C VAL A 30 -3.64 6.36 13.71
N GLY A 31 -4.36 6.34 14.84
CA GLY A 31 -3.81 5.91 16.12
C GLY A 31 -3.32 4.47 16.09
N ILE A 32 -4.17 3.58 15.59
CA ILE A 32 -3.88 2.15 15.43
C ILE A 32 -2.76 1.93 14.44
N LEU A 33 -2.79 2.61 13.29
CA LEU A 33 -1.73 2.48 12.29
C LEU A 33 -0.36 2.87 12.86
N LYS A 34 -0.31 3.96 13.63
CA LYS A 34 0.91 4.40 14.33
C LYS A 34 1.37 3.38 15.37
N GLU A 35 0.44 2.77 16.10
CA GLU A 35 0.74 1.72 17.07
C GLU A 35 1.30 0.45 16.40
N ILE A 36 0.69 0.02 15.29
CA ILE A 36 1.16 -1.13 14.49
C ILE A 36 2.58 -0.91 14.02
N PHE A 37 2.88 0.25 13.42
CA PHE A 37 4.23 0.57 12.95
C PHE A 37 5.26 0.71 14.07
N ARG A 38 4.85 1.17 15.26
CA ARG A 38 5.70 1.19 16.45
C ARG A 38 5.99 -0.22 16.99
N LYS A 39 5.00 -1.12 16.97
CA LYS A 39 5.16 -2.52 17.41
C LYS A 39 5.95 -3.35 16.41
N HIS A 40 5.87 -3.04 15.11
CA HIS A 40 6.45 -3.83 14.03
C HIS A 40 7.39 -2.99 13.15
N ASN A 41 8.60 -2.73 13.63
CA ASN A 41 9.59 -1.91 12.90
C ASN A 41 9.96 -2.47 11.50
N TYR A 42 9.99 -3.79 11.34
CA TYR A 42 10.24 -4.42 10.04
C TYR A 42 9.08 -4.21 9.06
N LEU A 43 7.83 -4.18 9.55
CA LEU A 43 6.66 -3.87 8.73
C LEU A 43 6.73 -2.42 8.26
N TYR A 44 7.06 -1.48 9.16
CA TYR A 44 7.27 -0.08 8.79
C TYR A 44 8.36 0.07 7.74
N SER A 45 9.51 -0.60 7.92
CA SER A 45 10.61 -0.59 6.94
C SER A 45 10.18 -1.18 5.59
N GLY A 46 9.41 -2.28 5.60
CA GLY A 46 8.82 -2.87 4.41
C GLY A 46 7.81 -1.94 3.72
N PHE A 47 7.02 -1.21 4.49
CA PHE A 47 6.08 -0.21 3.98
C PHE A 47 6.80 0.94 3.27
N ILE A 48 7.84 1.51 3.89
CA ILE A 48 8.66 2.56 3.26
C ILE A 48 9.38 2.03 2.01
N SER A 49 9.92 0.81 2.09
CA SER A 49 10.57 0.17 0.94
C SER A 49 9.58 -0.08 -0.20
N GLY A 50 8.34 -0.45 0.12
CA GLY A 50 7.24 -0.59 -0.83
C GLY A 50 6.95 0.74 -1.54
N ILE A 51 6.83 1.85 -0.81
CA ILE A 51 6.62 3.18 -1.41
C ILE A 51 7.75 3.54 -2.38
N ILE A 52 9.01 3.39 -1.93
CA ILE A 52 10.19 3.71 -2.76
C ILE A 52 10.21 2.80 -4.00
N GLY A 53 9.96 1.50 -3.82
CA GLY A 53 9.88 0.52 -4.89
C GLY A 53 8.78 0.84 -5.89
N THR A 54 7.61 1.25 -5.44
CA THR A 54 6.49 1.68 -6.28
C THR A 54 6.84 2.93 -7.09
N MET A 55 7.47 3.93 -6.49
CA MET A 55 7.93 5.12 -7.20
C MET A 55 8.98 4.78 -8.26
N ALA A 56 9.98 3.97 -7.89
CA ALA A 56 11.03 3.53 -8.81
C ALA A 56 10.46 2.66 -9.95
N ALA A 57 9.60 1.70 -9.64
CA ALA A 57 8.95 0.85 -10.63
C ALA A 57 8.06 1.66 -11.57
N PHE A 58 7.29 2.62 -11.04
CA PHE A 58 6.46 3.47 -11.88
C PHE A 58 7.30 4.31 -12.86
N ALA A 59 8.43 4.87 -12.41
CA ALA A 59 9.30 5.71 -13.23
C ALA A 59 10.12 4.93 -14.26
N PHE A 60 10.72 3.81 -13.84
CA PHE A 60 11.76 3.12 -14.61
C PHE A 60 11.29 1.81 -15.26
N ASN A 61 10.12 1.26 -14.91
CA ASN A 61 9.63 0.01 -15.49
C ASN A 61 8.80 0.25 -16.77
N ASP A 62 8.96 -0.65 -17.74
CA ASP A 62 8.16 -0.61 -18.98
C ASP A 62 6.69 -0.86 -18.74
N SER A 63 6.34 -1.75 -17.81
CA SER A 63 4.96 -1.99 -17.36
C SER A 63 4.53 -1.05 -16.23
N GLY A 64 5.43 -0.21 -15.72
CA GLY A 64 5.22 0.89 -14.76
C GLY A 64 4.18 0.59 -13.67
N VAL A 65 2.92 0.91 -13.98
CA VAL A 65 1.71 0.67 -13.17
C VAL A 65 1.60 -0.75 -12.61
N VAL A 66 1.82 -1.79 -13.41
CA VAL A 66 1.67 -3.19 -12.95
C VAL A 66 2.72 -3.49 -11.87
N ALA A 67 3.98 -3.15 -12.15
CA ALA A 67 5.07 -3.34 -11.22
C ALA A 67 4.85 -2.51 -9.94
N ALA A 68 4.43 -1.25 -10.09
CA ALA A 68 4.13 -0.36 -8.96
C ALA A 68 3.03 -0.92 -8.05
N ALA A 69 1.97 -1.51 -8.63
CA ALA A 69 0.91 -2.18 -7.88
C ALA A 69 1.44 -3.40 -7.11
N MET A 70 2.30 -4.21 -7.73
CA MET A 70 2.90 -5.38 -7.10
C MET A 70 3.80 -5.05 -5.92
N PHE A 71 4.41 -3.86 -5.87
CA PHE A 71 5.15 -3.41 -4.69
C PHE A 71 4.24 -3.00 -3.52
N MET A 72 3.03 -2.47 -3.77
CA MET A 72 2.15 -2.00 -2.69
C MET A 72 1.10 -3.01 -2.23
N ILE A 73 0.54 -3.84 -3.10
CA ILE A 73 -0.52 -4.80 -2.76
C ILE A 73 -0.12 -5.72 -1.59
N PRO A 74 1.04 -6.42 -1.62
CA PRO A 74 1.43 -7.32 -0.54
C PRO A 74 1.77 -6.59 0.77
N VAL A 75 1.98 -5.28 0.75
CA VAL A 75 2.15 -4.44 1.95
C VAL A 75 0.78 -3.99 2.48
N THR A 76 -0.11 -3.58 1.59
CA THR A 76 -1.39 -2.94 1.94
C THR A 76 -2.38 -3.94 2.51
N ILE A 77 -2.48 -5.14 1.93
CA ILE A 77 -3.43 -6.16 2.41
C ILE A 77 -3.14 -6.58 3.87
N PRO A 78 -1.92 -6.97 4.25
CA PRO A 78 -1.63 -7.30 5.64
C PRO A 78 -1.83 -6.12 6.59
N LEU A 79 -1.51 -4.90 6.13
CA LEU A 79 -1.70 -3.70 6.93
C LEU A 79 -3.17 -3.46 7.29
N ILE A 80 -4.08 -3.67 6.33
CA ILE A 80 -5.53 -3.61 6.57
C ILE A 80 -5.96 -4.66 7.58
N MET A 81 -5.52 -5.91 7.42
CA MET A 81 -5.85 -6.99 8.33
C MET A 81 -5.39 -6.69 9.77
N MET A 82 -4.17 -6.18 9.93
CA MET A 82 -3.66 -5.77 11.24
C MET A 82 -4.44 -4.60 11.83
N CYS A 83 -4.87 -3.62 11.02
CA CYS A 83 -5.72 -2.54 11.49
C CYS A 83 -7.08 -3.06 12.00
N ILE A 84 -7.68 -4.03 11.31
CA ILE A 84 -8.93 -4.67 11.75
C ILE A 84 -8.73 -5.43 13.06
N ASP A 85 -7.67 -6.24 13.15
CA ASP A 85 -7.37 -7.03 14.34
C ASP A 85 -7.09 -6.15 15.57
N GLU A 86 -6.37 -5.05 15.38
CA GLU A 86 -6.02 -4.16 16.47
C GLU A 86 -7.22 -3.28 16.89
N GLU A 87 -8.08 -2.86 15.95
CA GLU A 87 -9.35 -2.19 16.27
C GLU A 87 -10.27 -3.12 17.07
N TYR A 88 -10.36 -4.39 16.68
CA TYR A 88 -11.16 -5.38 17.39
C TYR A 88 -10.73 -5.55 18.86
N LYS A 89 -9.42 -5.55 19.14
CA LYS A 89 -8.86 -5.59 20.50
C LYS A 89 -9.04 -4.29 21.30
N HIS A 90 -9.21 -3.15 20.63
CA HIS A 90 -9.47 -1.88 21.31
C HIS A 90 -10.94 -1.76 21.74
N VAL A 91 -11.85 -2.42 21.03
CA VAL A 91 -13.30 -2.41 21.31
C VAL A 91 -13.72 -3.46 22.35
N HIS A 92 -13.04 -4.60 22.44
CA HIS A 92 -13.37 -5.74 23.31
C HIS A 92 -12.23 -6.12 24.25
#